data_AF-A0A5S3YLM9-F1
#
_entry.id   AF-A0A5S3YLM9-F1
#
_cell.length_a   1.000
_cell.length_b   1.000
_cell.length_c   1.000
_cell.angle_alpha   90.00
_cell.angle_beta   90.00
_cell.angle_gamma   90.00
#
_symmetry.space_group_name_H-M   'P 1'
#
loop_
_entity.id
_entity.type
_entity.pdbx_description
1 polymer ?
#
loop_
_entity_poly.entity_id
_entity_poly.type
_entity_poly.pdbx_seq_one_letter_code
_entity_poly.pdbx_strand_id
1 'polypeptide(L)'
;IRSGSSDLKPEESTNTSFGFVLEPTDSLTFTADIWRIKQENLVGILPGSSHLLYDGLLRSQGSKNDAVIRDPQTQEVIHINNTYMNLNIRQIEGFDL
;
A
#
# COMPACT_ATOMS: atom_id res chain seq x y z
N ILE A 1 -16.49 5.87 9.17
CA ILE A 1 -15.68 6.51 10.23
C ILE A 1 -14.22 6.10 10.07
N ARG A 2 -13.29 7.00 10.38
CA ARG A 2 -11.85 6.70 10.40
C ARG A 2 -11.34 6.80 11.83
N SER A 3 -10.52 5.85 12.25
CA SER A 3 -9.87 5.85 13.56
C SER A 3 -8.37 5.54 13.43
N GLY A 4 -7.61 5.96 14.43
CA GLY A 4 -6.22 5.49 14.61
C GLY A 4 -6.17 4.00 14.93
N SER A 5 -4.96 3.46 14.98
CA SER A 5 -4.67 2.08 15.40
C SER A 5 -3.56 2.10 16.46
N SER A 6 -3.73 1.29 17.51
CA SER A 6 -2.71 1.06 18.55
C SER A 6 -1.65 0.05 18.13
N ASP A 7 -1.90 -0.70 17.06
CA ASP A 7 -1.15 -1.90 16.71
C ASP A 7 -0.21 -1.64 15.51
N LEU A 8 0.09 -0.37 15.25
CA LEU A 8 0.94 0.04 14.14
C LEU A 8 2.42 -0.20 14.46
N LYS A 9 3.12 -0.78 13.48
CA LYS A 9 4.57 -0.82 13.42
C LYS A 9 5.12 0.39 12.65
N PRO A 10 6.34 0.84 12.93
CA PRO A 10 7.01 1.88 12.14
C PRO A 10 7.12 1.47 10.67
N GLU A 11 6.98 2.44 9.77
CA GLU A 11 7.31 2.26 8.36
C GLU A 11 8.82 2.18 8.17
N GLU A 12 9.29 1.23 7.38
CA GLU A 12 10.70 1.14 7.01
C GLU A 12 10.89 1.14 5.50
N SER A 13 11.94 1.81 5.02
CA SER A 13 12.32 1.84 3.61
C SER A 13 13.82 1.58 3.47
N THR A 14 14.17 0.50 2.76
CA THR A 14 15.55 0.17 2.40
C THR A 14 15.78 0.49 0.94
N ASN A 15 16.73 1.38 0.66
CA ASN A 15 17.19 1.67 -0.70
C ASN A 15 18.51 0.93 -0.97
N THR A 16 18.59 0.27 -2.11
CA THR A 16 19.80 -0.39 -2.62
C THR A 16 20.03 0.07 -4.05
N SER A 17 21.20 0.64 -4.34
CA SER A 17 21.56 1.08 -5.69
C SER A 17 22.97 0.64 -6.07
N PHE A 18 23.19 0.51 -7.37
CA PHE A 18 24.50 0.32 -7.98
C PHE A 18 24.60 1.22 -9.21
N GLY A 19 25.66 2.01 -9.26
CA GLY A 19 25.88 3.02 -10.30
C GLY A 19 27.22 2.83 -10.98
N PHE A 20 27.27 3.21 -12.26
CA PHE A 20 28.46 3.26 -13.08
C PHE A 20 28.62 4.64 -13.70
N VAL A 21 29.83 5.20 -13.63
CA VAL A 21 30.17 6.50 -14.21
C VAL A 21 31.40 6.32 -15.11
N LEU A 22 31.32 6.82 -16.34
CA LEU A 22 32.43 6.81 -17.30
C LEU A 22 32.56 8.17 -18.00
N GLU A 23 33.77 8.73 -17.93
CA GLU A 23 34.12 10.02 -18.53
C GLU A 23 35.26 9.82 -19.53
N PRO A 24 34.97 9.49 -20.81
CA PRO A 24 36.02 9.25 -21.79
C PRO A 24 36.73 10.52 -22.28
N THR A 25 36.09 11.69 -22.16
CA THR A 25 36.65 13.01 -22.46
C THR A 25 36.10 14.04 -21.48
N ASP A 26 36.75 15.21 -21.37
CA ASP A 26 36.30 16.32 -20.49
C ASP A 26 34.90 16.88 -20.85
N SER A 27 34.34 16.48 -21.99
CA SER A 27 33.06 16.96 -22.53
C SER A 27 31.98 15.89 -22.64
N LEU A 28 32.24 14.66 -22.16
CA LEU A 28 31.32 13.54 -22.30
C LEU A 28 31.29 12.71 -21.02
N THR A 29 30.09 12.50 -20.46
CA THR A 29 29.85 11.66 -19.29
C THR A 29 28.75 10.66 -19.60
N PHE A 30 28.99 9.39 -19.27
CA PHE A 30 27.99 8.33 -19.28
C PHE A 30 27.70 7.89 -17.85
N THR A 31 26.42 7.72 -17.54
CA THR A 31 25.92 7.21 -16.27
C THR A 31 25.04 6.01 -16.52
N ALA A 32 25.02 5.09 -15.57
CA ALA A 32 24.06 3.99 -15.57
C ALA A 32 23.78 3.58 -14.14
N ASP A 33 22.52 3.58 -13.73
CA ASP A 33 22.12 3.30 -12.36
C ASP A 33 21.03 2.23 -12.33
N ILE A 34 21.24 1.18 -11.53
CA ILE A 34 20.19 0.24 -11.13
C ILE A 34 19.84 0.48 -9.67
N TRP A 35 18.55 0.46 -9.36
CA TRP A 35 18.09 0.74 -7.99
C TRP A 35 16.88 -0.11 -7.61
N ARG A 36 16.75 -0.32 -6.30
CA ARG A 36 15.63 -1.03 -5.67
C ARG A 36 15.30 -0.39 -4.33
N ILE A 37 14.01 -0.12 -4.14
CA ILE A 37 13.43 0.36 -2.89
C ILE A 37 12.49 -0.72 -2.36
N LYS A 38 12.81 -1.25 -1.17
CA LYS A 38 11.95 -2.17 -0.41
C LYS A 38 11.29 -1.41 0.73
N GLN A 39 9.96 -1.41 0.78
CA GLN A 39 9.18 -0.77 1.84
C GLN A 39 8.42 -1.81 2.64
N GLU A 40 8.57 -1.75 3.96
CA GLU A 40 7.94 -2.65 4.91
C GLU A 40 7.04 -1.85 5.85
N ASN A 41 5.96 -2.50 6.31
CA ASN A 41 5.03 -1.94 7.27
C ASN A 41 4.42 -0.58 6.87
N LEU A 42 4.26 -0.29 5.57
CA LEU A 42 3.66 0.96 5.11
C LEU A 42 2.29 1.18 5.79
N VAL A 43 2.10 2.30 6.49
CA VAL A 43 0.85 2.59 7.19
C VAL A 43 -0.15 3.10 6.17
N GLY A 44 -1.22 2.33 5.98
CA GLY A 44 -2.26 2.63 5.01
C GLY A 44 -3.64 2.39 5.56
N ILE A 45 -4.62 2.83 4.78
CA ILE A 45 -6.03 2.60 5.05
C ILE A 45 -6.67 2.06 3.77
N LEU A 46 -7.46 0.98 3.89
CA LEU A 46 -8.11 0.40 2.72
C LEU A 46 -9.18 1.37 2.18
N PRO A 47 -9.29 1.58 0.86
CA PRO A 47 -10.36 2.39 0.30
C PRO A 47 -11.74 1.83 0.67
N GLY A 48 -12.72 2.73 0.88
CA GLY A 48 -14.09 2.33 1.19
C GLY A 48 -14.71 1.45 0.09
N SER A 49 -14.39 1.71 -1.17
CA SER A 49 -14.81 0.87 -2.30
C SER A 49 -14.31 -0.57 -2.16
N SER A 50 -13.06 -0.77 -1.75
CA SER A 50 -12.50 -2.11 -1.50
C SER A 50 -13.24 -2.83 -0.37
N HIS A 51 -13.57 -2.11 0.72
CA HIS A 51 -14.39 -2.68 1.80
C HIS A 51 -15.76 -3.13 1.31
N LEU A 52 -16.42 -2.33 0.48
CA LEU A 52 -17.76 -2.63 -0.04
C LEU A 52 -17.75 -3.80 -1.03
N LEU A 53 -16.75 -3.86 -1.92
CA LEU A 53 -16.57 -4.98 -2.84
C LEU A 53 -16.29 -6.28 -2.07
N TYR A 54 -15.43 -6.23 -1.06
CA TYR A 54 -15.13 -7.38 -0.21
C TYR A 54 -16.34 -7.81 0.63
N ASP A 55 -17.11 -6.87 1.19
CA ASP A 55 -18.37 -7.18 1.88
C ASP A 55 -19.38 -7.85 0.96
N GLY A 56 -19.52 -7.36 -0.28
CA GLY A 56 -20.39 -7.96 -1.29
C GLY A 56 -19.97 -9.40 -1.64
N LEU A 57 -18.66 -9.64 -1.79
CA LEU A 57 -18.12 -10.97 -2.01
C LEU A 57 -18.37 -11.91 -0.82
N LEU A 58 -18.11 -11.47 0.41
CA LEU A 58 -18.35 -12.30 1.58
C LEU A 58 -19.83 -12.64 1.74
N ARG A 59 -20.73 -11.71 1.43
CA ARG A 59 -22.18 -11.94 1.51
C ARG A 59 -22.69 -12.94 0.50
N SER A 60 -22.13 -12.97 -0.71
CA SER A 60 -22.46 -14.03 -1.68
C SER A 60 -22.02 -15.43 -1.21
N GLN A 61 -21.10 -15.49 -0.25
CA GLN A 61 -20.57 -16.71 0.36
C GLN A 61 -21.17 -17.00 1.76
N GLY A 62 -22.20 -16.25 2.18
CA GLY A 62 -22.85 -16.45 3.49
C GLY A 62 -22.13 -15.83 4.69
N SER A 63 -21.16 -14.94 4.45
CA SER A 63 -20.41 -14.19 5.47
C SER A 63 -20.60 -12.67 5.31
N LYS A 64 -19.81 -11.85 6.01
CA LYS A 64 -19.84 -10.37 5.90
C LYS A 64 -18.49 -9.76 6.25
N ASN A 65 -18.26 -8.53 5.79
CA ASN A 65 -17.13 -7.74 6.27
C ASN A 65 -17.55 -6.94 7.51
N ASP A 66 -16.99 -7.25 8.68
CA ASP A 66 -17.33 -6.58 9.94
C ASP A 66 -17.02 -5.07 9.94
N ALA A 67 -16.12 -4.62 9.06
CA ALA A 67 -15.85 -3.21 8.87
C ALA A 67 -17.03 -2.45 8.22
N VAL A 68 -17.94 -3.14 7.52
CA VAL A 68 -19.08 -2.49 6.83
C VAL A 68 -20.33 -2.60 7.71
N ILE A 69 -20.73 -1.46 8.30
CA ILE A 69 -21.91 -1.37 9.14
C ILE A 69 -23.12 -1.05 8.27
N ARG A 70 -24.11 -1.95 8.33
CA ARG A 70 -25.37 -1.84 7.58
C ARG A 70 -26.55 -1.78 8.53
N ASP A 71 -27.61 -1.14 8.06
CA ASP A 71 -28.89 -1.15 8.75
C ASP A 71 -29.47 -2.58 8.77
N PRO A 72 -29.90 -3.10 9.94
CA PRO A 72 -30.39 -4.46 10.03
C PRO A 72 -31.71 -4.68 9.28
N GLN A 73 -32.54 -3.65 9.10
CA GLN A 73 -33.83 -3.72 8.43
C GLN A 73 -33.70 -3.49 6.92
N THR A 74 -33.03 -2.42 6.50
CA THR A 74 -32.95 -2.04 5.07
C THR A 74 -31.74 -2.64 4.36
N GLN A 75 -30.74 -3.15 5.09
CA GLN A 75 -29.44 -3.61 4.57
C GLN A 75 -28.62 -2.52 3.84
N GLU A 76 -29.04 -1.26 3.94
CA GLU A 76 -28.28 -0.13 3.42
C GLU A 76 -26.99 0.07 4.21
N VAL A 77 -25.94 0.53 3.53
CA VAL A 77 -24.66 0.86 4.19
C VAL A 77 -24.83 2.15 4.97
N ILE A 78 -24.64 2.08 6.30
CA ILE A 78 -24.64 3.25 7.17
C ILE A 78 -23.25 3.90 7.14
N HIS A 79 -22.21 3.11 7.39
CA HIS A 79 -20.82 3.57 7.37
C HIS A 79 -19.82 2.42 7.33
N ILE A 80 -18.55 2.74 7.11
CA ILE A 80 -17.43 1.79 7.17
C ILE A 80 -16.55 2.16 8.37
N ASN A 81 -16.29 1.21 9.27
CA ASN A 81 -15.31 1.31 10.34
C ASN A 81 -13.93 1.02 9.78
N ASN A 82 -13.16 2.07 9.52
CA ASN A 82 -11.90 1.96 8.82
C ASN A 82 -10.76 2.44 9.71
N THR A 83 -9.76 1.58 9.92
CA THR A 83 -8.61 1.85 10.77
C THR A 83 -7.33 1.71 9.97
N TYR A 84 -6.29 2.43 10.39
CA TYR A 84 -4.97 2.29 9.79
C TYR A 84 -4.37 0.93 10.11
N MET A 85 -3.66 0.37 9.14
CA MET A 85 -2.96 -0.89 9.26
C MET A 85 -1.62 -0.84 8.53
N ASN A 86 -0.68 -1.67 8.94
CA ASN A 86 0.53 -1.91 8.16
C ASN A 86 0.18 -2.78 6.94
N LEU A 87 0.47 -2.26 5.75
CA LEU A 87 0.28 -2.94 4.48
C LEU A 87 1.40 -3.94 4.21
N ASN A 88 1.15 -4.81 3.22
CA ASN A 88 2.15 -5.77 2.74
C ASN A 88 3.37 -5.07 2.13
N ILE A 89 4.47 -5.81 2.06
CA ILE A 89 5.74 -5.35 1.49
C ILE A 89 5.53 -4.83 0.06
N ARG A 90 6.10 -3.67 -0.25
CA ARG A 90 6.14 -3.08 -1.59
C ARG A 90 7.59 -3.02 -2.06
N GLN A 91 7.84 -3.51 -3.27
CA GLN A 91 9.12 -3.37 -3.96
C GLN A 91 8.94 -2.48 -5.19
N ILE A 92 9.84 -1.52 -5.36
CA ILE A 92 9.94 -0.64 -6.53
C ILE A 92 11.37 -0.75 -7.03
N GLU A 93 11.55 -0.95 -8.33
CA GLU A 93 12.85 -1.13 -8.95
C GLU A 93 12.91 -0.37 -10.26
N GLY A 94 14.11 -0.01 -10.67
CA GLY A 94 14.32 0.73 -11.91
C GLY A 94 15.76 0.73 -12.37
N PHE A 95 15.91 1.26 -13.57
CA PHE A 95 17.18 1.44 -14.25
C PHE A 95 17.15 2.81 -14.96
N ASP A 96 18.27 3.52 -14.90
CA ASP A 96 18.48 4.84 -15.49
C ASP A 96 19.79 4.85 -16.30
N LEU A 97 19.83 5.59 -17.41
CA LEU A 97 20.95 5.71 -18.37
C LEU A 97 21.13 7.15 -18.85
#